data_AF-A0ABD5T289-F1
#
_entry.id   AF-A0ABD5T289-F1
#
_cell.length_a   1.000
_cell.length_b   1.000
_cell.length_c   1.000
_cell.angle_alpha   90.00
_cell.angle_beta   90.00
_cell.angle_gamma   90.00
#
_symmetry.space_group_name_H-M   'P 1'
#
loop_
_entity.id
_entity.type
_entity.pdbx_description
1 polymer ?
#
loop_
_entity_poly.entity_id
_entity_poly.type
_entity_poly.pdbx_seq_one_letter_code
_entity_poly.pdbx_strand_id
1 'polypeptide(L)'
;LAAVEDKRHDGAGIASPSVPWGETEYAAEDRGYGYNFVWSRDLYQVFTALVEVGEVKRGANALAYLYNTQQDDDGFLPQNTYIDGRTRWGGEQMDNIAFPSVMAWQLHEHGVTLADADYTYEQVRRSLGYIAVNGPETAQERWEEEAGFSPSSIAAEIAGLVCGAALALAE
;
A
#
# COMPACT_ATOMS: atom_id res chain seq x y z
N LEU A 1 -10.45 10.66 6.53
CA LEU A 1 -10.03 9.30 6.17
C LEU A 1 -11.10 8.58 5.37
N ALA A 2 -12.27 8.25 5.95
CA ALA A 2 -13.36 7.60 5.17
C ALA A 2 -13.81 8.39 3.92
N ALA A 3 -13.75 9.73 3.94
CA ALA A 3 -14.18 10.57 2.81
C ALA A 3 -13.21 10.56 1.60
N VAL A 4 -11.99 10.05 1.76
CA VAL A 4 -10.99 10.00 0.67
C VAL A 4 -10.92 8.62 0.01
N GLU A 5 -11.76 7.67 0.44
CA GLU A 5 -12.01 6.41 -0.26
C GLU A 5 -12.90 6.66 -1.49
N ASP A 6 -12.52 6.08 -2.64
CA ASP A 6 -13.36 6.12 -3.83
C ASP A 6 -14.69 5.37 -3.61
N LYS A 7 -15.73 5.78 -4.34
CA LYS A 7 -17.08 5.23 -4.20
C LYS A 7 -17.43 4.20 -5.27
N ARG A 8 -16.53 3.92 -6.21
CA ARG A 8 -16.70 2.92 -7.28
C ARG A 8 -15.71 1.77 -7.15
N HIS A 9 -14.54 2.03 -6.54
CA HIS A 9 -13.50 1.07 -6.24
C HIS A 9 -13.31 1.03 -4.73
N ASP A 10 -14.03 0.13 -4.06
CA ASP A 10 -13.95 -0.03 -2.61
C ASP A 10 -12.49 -0.25 -2.17
N GLY A 11 -12.08 0.39 -1.08
CA GLY A 11 -10.70 0.32 -0.58
C GLY A 11 -9.71 1.28 -1.24
N ALA A 12 -10.00 1.84 -2.42
CA ALA A 12 -9.10 2.76 -3.11
C ALA A 12 -9.10 4.15 -2.44
N GLY A 13 -8.23 4.36 -1.46
CA GLY A 13 -8.07 5.65 -0.75
C GLY A 13 -6.96 6.52 -1.33
N ILE A 14 -7.28 7.74 -1.76
CA ILE A 14 -6.27 8.69 -2.24
C ILE A 14 -5.49 9.33 -1.08
N ALA A 15 -4.24 9.75 -1.34
CA ALA A 15 -3.41 10.42 -0.34
C ALA A 15 -4.03 11.75 0.15
N SER A 16 -4.52 12.59 -0.77
CA SER A 16 -5.26 13.81 -0.43
C SER A 16 -6.13 14.29 -1.61
N PRO A 17 -7.35 14.82 -1.37
CA PRO A 17 -8.19 15.43 -2.39
C PRO A 17 -7.72 16.86 -2.74
N SER A 18 -6.43 17.02 -3.06
CA SER A 18 -5.80 18.32 -3.31
C SER A 18 -4.70 18.25 -4.36
N VAL A 19 -4.41 19.41 -4.95
CA VAL A 19 -3.18 19.67 -5.71
C VAL A 19 -2.31 20.61 -4.87
N PRO A 20 -1.11 20.21 -4.46
CA PRO A 20 -0.22 21.08 -3.71
C PRO A 20 0.19 22.28 -4.57
N TRP A 21 0.21 23.48 -3.97
CA TRP A 21 0.44 24.76 -4.67
C TRP A 21 -0.48 25.00 -5.88
N GLY A 22 -1.71 24.47 -5.83
CA GLY A 22 -2.68 24.54 -6.92
C GLY A 22 -3.03 25.96 -7.39
N GLU A 23 -2.84 26.99 -6.57
CA GLU A 23 -3.01 28.39 -6.94
C GLU A 23 -2.00 28.89 -7.96
N THR A 24 -0.84 28.24 -8.07
CA THR A 24 0.19 28.52 -9.07
C THR A 24 0.15 27.55 -10.26
N GLU A 25 -0.73 26.54 -10.21
CA GLU A 25 -0.83 25.51 -11.23
C GLU A 25 -1.89 25.83 -12.29
N TYR A 26 -1.53 25.60 -13.55
CA TYR A 26 -2.40 25.92 -14.68
C TYR A 26 -3.37 24.76 -14.99
N ALA A 27 -4.64 24.94 -14.61
CA ALA A 27 -5.66 23.89 -14.68
C ALA A 27 -6.13 23.47 -16.08
N ALA A 28 -5.71 24.16 -17.15
CA ALA A 28 -6.16 23.84 -18.51
C ALA A 28 -5.36 22.72 -19.19
N GLU A 29 -4.32 22.21 -18.53
CA GLU A 29 -3.51 21.10 -19.02
C GLU A 29 -3.61 19.92 -18.05
N ASP A 30 -3.85 18.71 -18.59
CA ASP A 30 -3.77 17.48 -17.80
C ASP A 30 -2.29 17.14 -17.58
N ARG A 31 -1.77 17.53 -16.41
CA ARG A 31 -0.37 17.31 -16.06
C ARG A 31 -0.16 16.12 -15.10
N GLY A 32 -1.25 15.53 -14.61
CA GLY A 32 -1.25 14.36 -13.74
C GLY A 32 -0.35 14.44 -12.49
N TYR A 33 -0.15 15.63 -11.95
CA TYR A 33 0.38 15.81 -10.61
C TYR A 33 -0.76 16.09 -9.63
N GLY A 34 -0.50 15.94 -8.34
CA GLY A 34 -1.50 16.03 -7.29
C GLY A 34 -1.36 14.88 -6.32
N TYR A 35 -2.21 14.88 -5.30
CA TYR A 35 -2.25 13.85 -4.27
C TYR A 35 -3.50 12.95 -4.40
N ASN A 36 -4.22 13.08 -5.51
CA ASN A 36 -5.43 12.33 -5.83
C ASN A 36 -5.14 10.96 -6.48
N PHE A 37 -4.02 10.34 -6.11
CA PHE A 37 -3.63 8.98 -6.48
C PHE A 37 -3.54 8.11 -5.22
N VAL A 38 -3.45 6.80 -5.42
CA VAL A 38 -3.35 5.85 -4.32
C VAL A 38 -1.89 5.37 -4.19
N TRP A 39 -1.29 5.70 -3.06
CA TRP A 39 0.00 5.16 -2.61
C TRP A 39 -0.25 4.07 -1.57
N SER A 40 0.48 2.95 -1.67
CA SER A 40 0.41 1.87 -0.67
C SER A 40 0.79 2.38 0.72
N ARG A 41 1.88 3.15 0.84
CA ARG A 41 2.32 3.78 2.10
C ARG A 41 1.23 4.66 2.72
N ASP A 42 0.64 5.58 1.97
CA ASP A 42 -0.39 6.49 2.48
C ASP A 42 -1.64 5.70 2.89
N LEU A 43 -2.05 4.73 2.07
CA LEU A 43 -3.19 3.87 2.37
C LEU A 43 -2.94 3.01 3.62
N TYR A 44 -1.71 2.56 3.89
CA TYR A 44 -1.32 1.94 5.15
C TYR A 44 -1.52 2.88 6.35
N GLN A 45 -1.15 4.16 6.25
CA GLN A 45 -1.41 5.13 7.33
C GLN A 45 -2.91 5.34 7.56
N VAL A 46 -3.70 5.39 6.49
CA VAL A 46 -5.17 5.46 6.60
C VAL A 46 -5.74 4.19 7.25
N PHE A 47 -5.26 3.03 6.81
CA PHE A 47 -5.65 1.72 7.33
C PHE A 47 -5.42 1.59 8.83
N THR A 48 -4.24 1.96 9.33
CA THR A 48 -3.93 1.85 10.76
C THR A 48 -4.89 2.68 11.61
N ALA A 49 -5.26 3.88 11.14
CA ALA A 49 -6.26 4.71 11.80
C ALA A 49 -7.67 4.11 11.72
N LEU A 50 -8.06 3.50 10.60
CA LEU A 50 -9.37 2.84 10.44
C LEU A 50 -9.51 1.64 11.38
N VAL A 51 -8.49 0.78 11.43
CA VAL A 51 -8.49 -0.39 12.32
C VAL A 51 -8.59 0.05 13.77
N GLU A 52 -7.84 1.08 14.19
CA GLU A 52 -7.89 1.54 15.59
C GLU A 52 -9.21 2.16 16.03
N VAL A 53 -9.99 2.72 15.10
CA VAL A 53 -11.34 3.22 15.41
C VAL A 53 -12.43 2.17 15.21
N GLY A 54 -12.05 0.90 14.97
CA GLY A 54 -12.97 -0.22 14.81
C GLY A 54 -13.58 -0.36 13.41
N GLU A 55 -13.14 0.43 12.43
CA GLU A 55 -13.57 0.34 11.02
C GLU A 55 -12.79 -0.78 10.28
N VAL A 56 -12.71 -1.97 10.89
CA VAL A 56 -11.91 -3.11 10.42
C VAL A 56 -12.30 -3.54 9.00
N LYS A 57 -13.60 -3.53 8.66
CA LYS A 57 -14.07 -3.85 7.31
C LYS A 57 -13.52 -2.90 6.24
N ARG A 58 -13.44 -1.60 6.52
CA ARG A 58 -12.84 -0.64 5.57
C ARG A 58 -11.34 -0.85 5.45
N GLY A 59 -10.67 -1.19 6.57
CA GLY A 59 -9.27 -1.60 6.54
C GLY A 59 -9.04 -2.82 5.66
N ALA A 60 -9.90 -3.84 5.77
CA ALA A 60 -9.84 -5.04 4.94
C ALA A 60 -10.02 -4.72 3.44
N ASN A 61 -10.98 -3.86 3.10
CA ASN A 61 -11.17 -3.40 1.72
C ASN A 61 -9.92 -2.67 1.19
N ALA A 62 -9.28 -1.82 2.01
CA ALA A 62 -8.07 -1.10 1.61
C ALA A 62 -6.92 -2.05 1.28
N LEU A 63 -6.71 -3.10 2.09
CA LEU A 63 -5.70 -4.11 1.78
C LEU A 63 -6.05 -4.95 0.54
N ALA A 64 -7.32 -5.35 0.42
CA ALA A 64 -7.79 -6.08 -0.75
C ALA A 64 -7.58 -5.28 -2.04
N TYR A 65 -7.80 -3.95 -2.01
CA TYR A 65 -7.48 -3.08 -3.13
C TYR A 65 -6.00 -3.14 -3.51
N LEU A 66 -5.08 -3.04 -2.53
CA LEU A 66 -3.64 -3.11 -2.81
C LEU A 66 -3.25 -4.42 -3.48
N TYR A 67 -3.70 -5.57 -2.96
CA TYR A 67 -3.34 -6.88 -3.52
C TYR A 67 -4.08 -7.25 -4.81
N ASN A 68 -5.33 -6.83 -5.00
CA ASN A 68 -6.12 -7.20 -6.18
C ASN A 68 -5.98 -6.23 -7.34
N THR A 69 -5.54 -4.99 -7.06
CA THR A 69 -5.58 -3.89 -8.03
C THR A 69 -4.21 -3.26 -8.27
N GLN A 70 -3.35 -3.15 -7.26
CA GLN A 70 -2.02 -2.55 -7.42
C GLN A 70 -0.89 -3.57 -7.60
N GLN A 71 -0.97 -4.71 -6.90
CA GLN A 71 0.06 -5.74 -6.96
C GLN A 71 0.08 -6.41 -8.34
N ASP A 72 1.27 -6.60 -8.89
CA ASP A 72 1.46 -7.40 -10.10
C ASP A 72 1.77 -8.89 -9.81
N ASP A 73 1.96 -9.67 -10.87
CA ASP A 73 2.21 -11.11 -10.73
C ASP A 73 3.56 -11.46 -10.09
N ASP A 74 4.51 -10.52 -10.07
CA ASP A 74 5.83 -10.69 -9.44
C ASP A 74 5.82 -10.27 -7.96
N GLY A 75 4.69 -9.74 -7.46
CA GLY A 75 4.52 -9.29 -6.08
C GLY A 75 4.94 -7.84 -5.82
N PHE A 76 5.27 -7.11 -6.89
CA PHE A 76 5.62 -5.71 -6.83
C PHE A 76 4.37 -4.85 -6.68
N LEU A 77 4.50 -3.75 -5.93
CA LEU A 77 3.51 -2.68 -5.89
C LEU A 77 4.19 -1.40 -6.42
N PRO A 78 3.61 -0.73 -7.44
CA PRO A 78 4.19 0.48 -7.99
C PRO A 78 4.16 1.62 -6.97
N GLN A 79 5.02 2.63 -7.16
CA GLN A 79 5.02 3.87 -6.38
C GLN A 79 3.61 4.41 -6.14
N ASN A 80 2.80 4.55 -7.21
CA ASN A 80 1.38 4.88 -7.07
C ASN A 80 0.55 4.48 -8.30
N THR A 81 -0.77 4.49 -8.09
CA THR A 81 -1.75 4.23 -9.15
C THR A 81 -2.89 5.24 -9.13
N TYR A 82 -3.60 5.34 -10.26
CA TYR A 82 -4.97 5.87 -10.24
C TYR A 82 -5.89 4.93 -9.44
N ILE A 83 -7.06 5.41 -9.03
CA ILE A 83 -8.06 4.60 -8.31
C ILE A 83 -8.46 3.30 -9.01
N ASP A 84 -8.29 3.20 -10.33
CA ASP A 84 -8.58 2.01 -11.14
C ASP A 84 -7.38 1.07 -11.32
N GLY A 85 -6.27 1.30 -10.61
CA GLY A 85 -5.07 0.45 -10.61
C GLY A 85 -4.06 0.76 -11.70
N ARG A 86 -4.38 1.64 -12.66
CA ARG A 86 -3.38 2.02 -13.67
C ARG A 86 -2.19 2.70 -13.00
N THR A 87 -0.98 2.22 -13.26
CA THR A 87 0.25 2.81 -12.74
C THR A 87 0.39 4.25 -13.21
N ARG A 88 0.65 5.17 -12.28
CA ARG A 88 1.01 6.55 -12.59
C ARG A 88 2.51 6.71 -12.59
N TRP A 89 3.17 6.38 -11.48
CA TRP A 89 4.61 6.23 -11.38
C TRP A 89 4.94 4.81 -10.92
N GLY A 90 5.92 4.21 -11.58
CA GLY A 90 6.38 2.83 -11.34
C GLY A 90 7.70 2.76 -10.58
N GLY A 91 8.06 3.80 -9.81
CA GLY A 91 9.24 3.76 -8.96
C GLY A 91 9.13 2.63 -7.93
N GLU A 92 10.24 1.96 -7.65
CA GLU A 92 10.29 0.96 -6.58
C GLU A 92 10.51 1.64 -5.23
N GLN A 93 9.63 1.31 -4.29
CA GLN A 93 9.71 1.73 -2.91
C GLN A 93 9.41 0.51 -2.05
N MET A 94 10.44 -0.06 -1.42
CA MET A 94 10.33 -1.32 -0.68
C MET A 94 9.31 -1.26 0.45
N ASP A 95 9.07 -0.08 1.03
CA ASP A 95 8.03 0.13 2.03
C ASP A 95 6.61 -0.01 1.46
N ASN A 96 6.35 0.46 0.22
CA ASN A 96 5.06 0.23 -0.45
C ASN A 96 4.76 -1.26 -0.66
N ILE A 97 5.80 -2.08 -0.83
CA ILE A 97 5.69 -3.53 -1.04
C ILE A 97 5.55 -4.27 0.30
N ALA A 98 6.17 -3.75 1.36
CA ALA A 98 6.20 -4.39 2.67
C ALA A 98 4.99 -4.08 3.56
N PHE A 99 4.46 -2.86 3.54
CA PHE A 99 3.34 -2.47 4.39
C PHE A 99 2.08 -3.33 4.21
N PRO A 100 1.68 -3.78 3.00
CA PRO A 100 0.53 -4.68 2.84
C PRO A 100 0.62 -5.96 3.69
N SER A 101 1.81 -6.54 3.86
CA SER A 101 2.01 -7.73 4.69
C SER A 101 1.82 -7.44 6.19
N VAL A 102 2.17 -6.22 6.63
CA VAL A 102 1.89 -5.75 8.01
C VAL A 102 0.39 -5.56 8.20
N MET A 103 -0.31 -4.97 7.22
CA MET A 103 -1.77 -4.81 7.24
C MET A 103 -2.47 -6.17 7.36
N ALA A 104 -2.00 -7.17 6.62
CA ALA A 104 -2.57 -8.51 6.62
C ALA A 104 -2.51 -9.16 8.01
N TRP A 105 -1.37 -9.05 8.69
CA TRP A 105 -1.22 -9.53 10.06
C TRP A 105 -2.10 -8.75 11.05
N GLN A 106 -2.15 -7.42 10.94
CA GLN A 106 -3.01 -6.60 11.80
C GLN A 106 -4.50 -6.93 11.63
N LEU A 107 -4.96 -7.21 10.40
CA LEU A 107 -6.33 -7.67 10.15
C LEU A 107 -6.61 -9.03 10.81
N HIS A 108 -5.67 -9.97 10.71
CA HIS A 108 -5.77 -11.26 11.39
C HIS A 108 -5.88 -11.09 12.91
N GLU A 109 -5.06 -10.21 13.51
CA GLU A 109 -5.16 -9.89 14.95
C GLU A 109 -6.51 -9.26 15.34
N HIS A 110 -7.20 -8.62 14.39
CA HIS A 110 -8.55 -8.08 14.55
C HIS A 110 -9.66 -9.06 14.12
N GLY A 111 -9.32 -10.33 13.90
CA GLY A 111 -10.27 -11.41 13.63
C GLY A 111 -10.71 -11.55 12.16
N VAL A 112 -10.04 -10.88 11.22
CA VAL A 112 -10.25 -11.11 9.78
C VAL A 112 -9.23 -12.15 9.31
N THR A 113 -9.68 -13.40 9.20
CA THR A 113 -8.84 -14.50 8.72
C THR A 113 -8.68 -14.46 7.20
N LEU A 114 -7.74 -15.23 6.64
CA LEU A 114 -7.62 -15.32 5.18
C LEU A 114 -8.86 -15.95 4.51
N ALA A 115 -9.67 -16.71 5.25
CA ALA A 115 -10.93 -17.25 4.76
C ALA A 115 -12.02 -16.17 4.60
N ASP A 116 -11.91 -15.07 5.36
CA ASP A 116 -12.83 -13.93 5.31
C ASP A 116 -12.31 -12.78 4.43
N ALA A 117 -11.03 -12.82 4.08
CA ALA A 117 -10.35 -11.78 3.32
C ALA A 117 -10.59 -11.91 1.82
N ASP A 118 -10.73 -10.79 1.13
CA ASP A 118 -10.79 -10.73 -0.34
C ASP A 118 -9.39 -10.74 -0.99
N TYR A 119 -8.39 -11.33 -0.33
CA TYR A 119 -7.04 -11.58 -0.85
C TYR A 119 -6.50 -12.90 -0.26
N THR A 120 -5.43 -13.43 -0.85
CA THR A 120 -4.88 -14.74 -0.48
C THR A 120 -3.50 -14.64 0.17
N TYR A 121 -3.10 -15.69 0.89
CA TYR A 121 -1.70 -15.79 1.35
C TYR A 121 -0.71 -15.77 0.19
N GLU A 122 -1.08 -16.29 -0.99
CA GLU A 122 -0.21 -16.27 -2.16
C GLU A 122 0.15 -14.84 -2.58
N GLN A 123 -0.80 -13.90 -2.54
CA GLN A 123 -0.53 -12.48 -2.79
C GLN A 123 0.43 -11.89 -1.74
N VAL A 124 0.21 -12.19 -0.46
CA VAL A 124 1.16 -11.80 0.61
C VAL A 124 2.56 -12.37 0.30
N ARG A 125 2.65 -13.67 0.02
CA ARG A 125 3.89 -14.40 -0.26
C ARG A 125 4.66 -13.84 -1.44
N ARG A 126 3.98 -13.37 -2.50
CA ARG A 126 4.64 -12.74 -3.65
C ARG A 126 5.38 -11.47 -3.26
N SER A 127 4.75 -10.56 -2.51
CA SER A 127 5.44 -9.35 -2.00
C SER A 127 6.60 -9.70 -1.06
N LEU A 128 6.45 -10.70 -0.19
CA LEU A 128 7.56 -11.16 0.65
C LEU A 128 8.72 -11.72 -0.18
N GLY A 129 8.41 -12.45 -1.25
CA GLY A 129 9.38 -12.97 -2.21
C GLY A 129 10.12 -11.84 -2.92
N TYR A 130 9.38 -10.81 -3.37
CA TYR A 130 9.97 -9.61 -3.96
C TYR A 130 10.94 -8.94 -2.98
N ILE A 131 10.53 -8.76 -1.72
CA ILE A 131 11.37 -8.15 -0.69
C ILE A 131 12.65 -8.96 -0.46
N ALA A 132 12.53 -10.28 -0.34
CA ALA A 132 13.67 -11.17 -0.09
C ALA A 132 14.68 -11.21 -1.26
N VAL A 133 14.23 -10.97 -2.49
CA VAL A 133 15.08 -10.98 -3.68
C VAL A 133 15.76 -9.63 -3.91
N ASN A 134 15.05 -8.52 -3.67
CA ASN A 134 15.50 -7.18 -4.07
C ASN A 134 16.03 -6.32 -2.92
N GLY A 135 15.62 -6.58 -1.66
CA GLY A 135 16.09 -5.85 -0.50
C GLY A 135 17.52 -6.20 -0.07
N PRO A 136 18.12 -5.47 0.89
CA PRO A 136 17.52 -4.42 1.72
C PRO A 136 17.79 -2.98 1.22
N GLU A 137 18.28 -2.84 -0.01
CA GLU A 137 18.33 -1.54 -0.69
C GLU A 137 16.95 -1.24 -1.29
N THR A 138 16.54 0.03 -1.28
CA THR A 138 15.35 0.49 -1.99
C THR A 138 15.77 1.46 -3.09
N ALA A 139 15.14 1.42 -4.26
CA ALA A 139 15.42 2.39 -5.32
C ALA A 139 14.99 3.82 -4.93
N GLN A 140 13.97 3.94 -4.07
CA GLN A 140 13.53 5.18 -3.45
C GLN A 140 13.10 4.92 -2.00
N GLU A 141 13.52 5.77 -1.08
CA GLU A 141 12.93 5.80 0.26
C GLU A 141 11.58 6.54 0.28
N ARG A 142 10.95 6.68 1.45
CA ARG A 142 9.55 7.10 1.57
C ARG A 142 9.25 8.53 1.10
N TRP A 143 10.26 9.37 0.92
CA TRP A 143 10.11 10.70 0.32
C TRP A 143 10.26 10.66 -1.21
N GLU A 144 10.48 9.47 -1.78
CA GLU A 144 10.42 9.17 -3.21
C GLU A 144 11.58 9.73 -4.04
N GLU A 145 12.70 10.03 -3.37
CA GLU A 145 13.79 10.80 -3.97
C GLU A 145 15.09 9.98 -4.07
N GLU A 146 15.50 9.34 -2.99
CA GLU A 146 16.85 8.80 -2.85
C GLU A 146 16.88 7.28 -2.70
N ALA A 147 17.83 6.65 -3.37
CA ALA A 147 18.09 5.21 -3.29
C ALA A 147 19.03 4.87 -2.11
N GLY A 148 19.03 3.60 -1.71
CA GLY A 148 20.04 3.05 -0.80
C GLY A 148 19.44 2.29 0.38
N PHE A 149 20.27 2.10 1.41
CA PHE A 149 19.88 1.43 2.66
C PHE A 149 19.16 2.40 3.60
N SER A 150 17.88 2.64 3.33
CA SER A 150 17.04 3.52 4.15
C SER A 150 16.64 2.83 5.45
N PRO A 151 16.91 3.41 6.63
CA PRO A 151 16.43 2.85 7.90
C PRO A 151 14.90 2.74 7.95
N SER A 152 14.17 3.64 7.28
CA SER A 152 12.71 3.60 7.25
C SER A 152 12.19 2.45 6.39
N SER A 153 12.78 2.25 5.20
CA SER A 153 12.36 1.19 4.28
C SER A 153 12.75 -0.18 4.83
N ILE A 154 13.98 -0.32 5.35
CA ILE A 154 14.44 -1.54 6.00
C ILE A 154 13.56 -1.93 7.19
N ALA A 155 13.10 -0.95 7.98
CA ALA A 155 12.17 -1.24 9.08
C ALA A 155 10.83 -1.80 8.55
N ALA A 156 10.30 -1.25 7.46
CA ALA A 156 9.09 -1.75 6.83
C ALA A 156 9.30 -3.15 6.24
N GLU A 157 10.42 -3.39 5.55
CA GLU A 157 10.79 -4.71 4.99
C GLU A 157 10.89 -5.78 6.08
N ILE A 158 11.61 -5.50 7.18
CA ILE A 158 11.72 -6.43 8.31
C ILE A 158 10.33 -6.70 8.91
N ALA A 159 9.53 -5.65 9.14
CA ALA A 159 8.19 -5.81 9.69
C ALA A 159 7.29 -6.64 8.76
N GLY A 160 7.31 -6.36 7.45
CA GLY A 160 6.57 -7.09 6.43
C GLY A 160 6.96 -8.56 6.38
N LEU A 161 8.26 -8.88 6.39
CA LEU A 161 8.78 -10.25 6.44
C LEU A 161 8.34 -11.00 7.69
N VAL A 162 8.44 -10.37 8.87
CA VAL A 162 8.03 -10.96 10.14
C VAL A 162 6.52 -11.18 10.21
N CYS A 163 5.72 -10.19 9.82
CA CYS A 163 4.26 -10.27 9.82
C CYS A 163 3.76 -11.32 8.83
N GLY A 164 4.35 -11.34 7.62
CA GLY A 164 4.04 -12.35 6.62
C GLY A 164 4.37 -13.77 7.09
N ALA A 165 5.50 -13.97 7.77
CA ALA A 165 5.86 -15.26 8.36
C ALA A 165 4.92 -15.66 9.49
N ALA A 166 4.49 -14.72 10.34
CA ALA A 166 3.51 -14.98 11.39
C ALA A 166 2.16 -15.40 10.81
N LEU A 167 1.69 -14.70 9.77
CA LEU A 167 0.45 -15.04 9.06
C LEU A 167 0.53 -16.44 8.43
N ALA A 168 1.68 -16.83 7.88
CA ALA A 168 1.92 -18.16 7.30
C ALA A 168 1.79 -19.31 8.31
N LEU A 169 2.06 -19.04 9.59
CA LEU A 169 2.00 -20.03 10.67
C LEU A 169 0.62 -20.09 11.33
N ALA A 170 -0.17 -19.02 11.20
CA ALA A 170 -1.49 -18.91 11.83
C ALA A 170 -2.60 -19.57 11.00
N GLU A 171 -2.30 -19.95 9.76
CA GLU A 171 -3.21 -20.56 8.78
C GLU A 171 -2.74 -21.98 8.41
#